data_AF-A0A3M3BF99-F1
#
_entry.id   AF-A0A3M3BF99-F1
#
_cell.length_a   1.000
_cell.length_b   1.000
_cell.length_c   1.000
_cell.angle_alpha   90.00
_cell.angle_beta   90.00
_cell.angle_gamma   90.00
#
_symmetry.space_group_name_H-M   'P 1'
#
loop_
_entity.id
_entity.type
_entity.pdbx_description
1 polymer ?
#
loop_
_entity_poly.entity_id
_entity_poly.type
_entity_poly.pdbx_seq_one_letter_code
_entity_poly.pdbx_strand_id
1 'polypeptide(L)' 'GGEVPSAWVFVAEHAPKGHRGYALGVLQAGLTFGYLLGALTATWLARAFSPAEILDWAWRIPFLL' A
#
# COMPACT_ATOMS: atom_id res chain seq x y z
N GLY A 1 -1.45 2.47 -14.75
CA GLY A 1 -2.59 3.21 -14.18
C GLY A 1 -3.91 2.44 -14.14
N GLY A 2 -4.08 1.37 -14.92
CA GLY A 2 -5.35 0.62 -14.98
C GLY A 2 -5.57 -0.42 -13.89
N GLU A 3 -4.54 -0.83 -13.16
CA GLU A 3 -4.60 -1.96 -12.22
C GLU A 3 -5.55 -1.73 -11.02
N VAL A 4 -5.54 -0.52 -10.46
CA VAL A 4 -6.45 -0.15 -9.36
C VAL A 4 -7.92 -0.11 -9.82
N PRO A 5 -8.27 0.57 -10.95
CA PRO A 5 -9.63 0.50 -11.50
C PRO A 5 -10.08 -0.93 -11.85
N SER A 6 -9.20 -1.74 -12.45
CA SER A 6 -9.52 -3.13 -12.80
C SER A 6 -9.79 -3.99 -11.56
N ALA A 7 -9.02 -3.81 -10.47
CA ALA A 7 -9.25 -4.51 -9.21
C ALA A 7 -10.61 -4.13 -8.58
N TRP A 8 -10.99 -2.86 -8.64
CA TRP A 8 -12.30 -2.39 -8.15
C TRP A 8 -13.45 -2.99 -8.95
N VAL A 9 -13.35 -3.01 -10.28
CA VAL A 9 -14.36 -3.63 -11.16
C VAL A 9 -14.47 -5.13 -10.88
N PHE A 10 -13.33 -5.83 -10.80
CA PHE A 10 -13.30 -7.26 -10.50
C PHE A 10 -14.00 -7.61 -9.17
N VAL A 11 -13.66 -6.88 -8.09
CA VAL A 11 -14.28 -7.08 -6.77
C VAL A 11 -15.77 -6.75 -6.80
N ALA A 12 -16.16 -5.68 -7.51
CA ALA A 12 -17.57 -5.31 -7.63
C ALA A 12 -18.38 -6.40 -8.37
N GLU A 13 -17.83 -7.00 -9.43
CA GLU A 13 -18.50 -8.05 -10.21
C GLU A 13 -18.65 -9.37 -9.44
N HIS A 14 -17.67 -9.73 -8.62
CA HIS A 14 -17.67 -10.98 -7.87
C HIS A 14 -18.28 -10.88 -6.47
N ALA A 15 -18.50 -9.68 -5.95
CA ALA A 15 -19.08 -9.50 -4.62
C ALA A 15 -20.56 -9.91 -4.58
N PRO A 16 -21.00 -10.66 -3.54
CA PRO A 16 -22.39 -11.02 -3.35
C PRO A 16 -23.33 -9.81 -3.33
N LYS A 17 -24.57 -10.00 -3.80
CA LYS A 17 -25.60 -8.96 -3.72
C LYS A 17 -25.75 -8.49 -2.26
N GLY A 18 -25.80 -7.17 -2.07
CA GLY A 18 -25.85 -6.53 -0.74
C GLY A 18 -24.49 -6.33 -0.05
N HIS A 19 -23.40 -6.98 -0.50
CA HIS A 19 -22.08 -6.91 0.15
C HIS A 19 -21.03 -6.13 -0.65
N ARG A 20 -21.39 -5.59 -1.82
CA ARG A 20 -20.47 -4.85 -2.70
C ARG A 20 -19.79 -3.68 -1.98
N GLY A 21 -20.53 -2.93 -1.17
CA GLY A 21 -19.97 -1.80 -0.40
C GLY A 21 -18.92 -2.24 0.62
N TYR A 22 -19.16 -3.34 1.32
CA TYR A 22 -18.19 -3.90 2.26
C TYR A 22 -16.94 -4.42 1.53
N ALA A 23 -17.11 -5.17 0.44
CA ALA A 23 -15.99 -5.72 -0.34
C ALA A 23 -15.09 -4.62 -0.93
N LEU A 24 -15.70 -3.58 -1.52
CA LEU A 24 -14.96 -2.42 -2.01
C LEU A 24 -14.35 -1.59 -0.87
N GLY A 25 -15.02 -1.51 0.28
CA GLY A 25 -14.49 -0.86 1.48
C GLY A 25 -13.23 -1.54 2.01
N VAL A 26 -13.21 -2.87 2.10
CA VAL A 26 -12.03 -3.65 2.49
C VAL A 26 -10.89 -3.46 1.49
N LEU A 27 -11.21 -3.44 0.19
CA LEU A 27 -10.22 -3.19 -0.87
C LEU A 27 -9.57 -1.81 -0.72
N GLN A 28 -10.39 -0.76 -0.53
CA GLN A 28 -9.88 0.59 -0.29
C GLN A 28 -9.09 0.68 1.01
N ALA A 29 -9.56 0.02 2.08
CA ALA A 29 -8.85 -0.02 3.35
C ALA A 29 -7.48 -0.68 3.21
N GLY A 30 -7.38 -1.77 2.44
CA GLY A 30 -6.10 -2.43 2.12
C GLY A 30 -5.12 -1.51 1.37
N LEU A 31 -5.61 -0.75 0.39
CA LEU A 31 -4.80 0.25 -0.32
C LEU A 31 -4.29 1.34 0.63
N THR A 32 -5.20 1.94 1.41
CA THR A 32 -4.84 2.98 2.39
C THR A 32 -3.86 2.44 3.44
N PHE A 33 -4.06 1.20 3.89
CA PHE A 33 -3.16 0.55 4.84
C PHE A 33 -1.76 0.33 4.24
N GLY A 34 -1.68 -0.11 2.98
CA GLY A 34 -0.40 -0.22 2.27
C GLY A 34 0.33 1.12 2.16
N TYR A 35 -0.38 2.20 1.86
CA TYR A 35 0.18 3.56 1.87
C TYR A 35 0.70 3.96 3.25
N LEU A 36 -0.08 3.70 4.31
CA LEU A 36 0.33 3.98 5.68
C LEU A 36 1.60 3.21 6.05
N LEU A 37 1.68 1.92 5.73
CA LEU A 37 2.88 1.12 5.94
C LEU A 37 4.09 1.73 5.22
N GLY A 38 3.97 2.06 3.93
CA GLY A 38 5.05 2.70 3.18
C GLY A 38 5.53 4.01 3.82
N ALA A 39 4.60 4.84 4.30
CA ALA A 39 4.94 6.08 5.00
C ALA A 39 5.64 5.84 6.35
N LEU A 40 5.21 4.82 7.10
CA LEU A 40 5.86 4.42 8.36
C LEU A 40 7.27 3.89 8.10
N THR A 41 7.47 3.06 7.08
CA THR A 41 8.79 2.54 6.71
C THR A 41 9.73 3.68 6.31
N ALA A 42 9.26 4.63 5.49
CA ALA A 42 10.03 5.81 5.10
C ALA A 42 10.38 6.69 6.32
N THR A 43 9.43 6.88 7.24
CA THR A 43 9.65 7.64 8.48
C THR A 43 10.69 6.95 9.37
N TRP A 44 10.61 5.63 9.49
CA TRP A 44 11.57 4.84 10.26
C TRP A 44 12.98 4.95 9.67
N LEU A 45 13.13 4.83 8.35
CA LEU A 45 14.39 5.04 7.64
C LEU A 45 14.99 6.42 7.91
N ALA A 46 14.18 7.47 7.80
CA ALA A 46 14.61 8.85 8.06
C ALA A 46 15.01 9.11 9.52
N ARG A 47 14.55 8.27 10.46
CA ARG A 47 14.91 8.33 11.89
C ARG A 47 16.14 7.49 12.22
N ALA A 48 16.33 6.37 11.53
CA ALA A 48 17.39 5.40 11.81
C ALA A 48 18.70 5.73 11.10
N PHE A 49 18.65 6.42 9.95
CA PHE A 49 19.82 6.67 9.10
C PHE A 49 19.94 8.15 8.74
N SER A 50 21.17 8.58 8.47
CA SER A 50 21.43 9.90 7.89
C SER A 50 21.01 9.94 6.41
N PRO A 51 20.74 11.14 5.84
CA PRO A 51 20.41 11.27 4.42
C PRO A 51 21.46 10.65 3.49
N ALA A 52 22.75 10.72 3.86
CA ALA A 52 23.83 10.15 3.07
C ALA A 52 23.77 8.61 3.05
N GLU A 53 23.53 7.98 4.21
CA GLU A 53 23.39 6.52 4.31
C GLU A 53 22.13 6.00 3.60
N ILE A 54 21.04 6.77 3.63
CA ILE A 54 19.81 6.44 2.91
C ILE A 54 20.06 6.37 1.41
N LEU A 55 20.76 7.37 0.85
CA LEU A 55 21.07 7.43 -0.58
C LEU A 55 22.10 6.37 -1.00
N ASP A 56 23.04 6.03 -0.12
CA ASP A 56 24.08 5.04 -0.39
C ASP A 56 23.52 3.61 -0.43
N TRP A 57 22.81 3.18 0.62
CA TRP A 57 22.35 1.79 0.71
C TRP A 57 20.99 1.60 1.41
N ALA A 58 20.62 2.44 2.38
CA ALA A 58 19.47 2.14 3.25
C ALA A 58 18.11 2.18 2.51
N TRP A 59 18.01 2.89 1.37
CA TRP A 59 16.81 2.90 0.53
C TRP A 59 16.35 1.51 0.08
N ARG A 60 17.24 0.51 0.07
CA ARG A 60 16.95 -0.87 -0.35
C ARG A 60 16.23 -1.68 0.73
N ILE A 61 16.33 -1.29 2.01
CA ILE A 61 15.81 -2.05 3.15
C ILE A 61 14.31 -2.38 3.01
N PRO A 62 13.42 -1.45 2.61
CA PRO A 62 11.99 -1.74 2.47
C PRO A 62 11.64 -2.79 1.41
N PHE A 63 12.53 -3.05 0.45
CA PHE A 63 12.29 -3.97 -0.67
C PHE A 63 12.76 -5.41 -0.37
N LEU A 64 13.46 -5.61 0.76
CA LEU A 64 13.90 -6.93 1.23
C LEU A 64 12.90 -7.58 2.20
N LEU A 65 11.90 -6.82 2.67
CA LEU A 65 10.79 -7.26 3.51
C LEU A 65 9.63 -7.76 2.65
#